data_AF-A0A453C8Y9-F1
#
_entry.id   AF-A0A453C8Y9-F1
#
_cell.length_a   1.000
_cell.length_b   1.000
_cell.length_c   1.000
_cell.angle_alpha   90.00
_cell.angle_beta   90.00
_cell.angle_gamma   90.00
#
_symmetry.space_group_name_H-M   'P 1'
#
loop_
_entity.id
_entity.type
_entity.pdbx_description
1 polymer ?
#
loop_
_entity_poly.entity_id
_entity_poly.type
_entity_poly.pdbx_seq_one_letter_code
_entity_poly.pdbx_strand_id
1 'polypeptide(L)'
;MIRTYCMSPTSRFGWTRVIVEKPFGRDLDSAEELSSQLGELFEEDQLYRIDHYLGKELVQNLLVLRFANRLFLPLWNRDNVDNIQIVFREDFGTDGRGGYFDQYGIIRDIIQNHLLQVFCLVAMEKPVSLKPEHIRDEKVKVLQSVNPIKDEEVVLGQYQGYKDDPTVPDDSNTPTFASIVLRVHNERWEGVPFILKAGKALNSRKAEIRVQFKDVPGDIFKCRLGSRK
;
A
#
# COMPACT_ATOMS: atom_id res chain seq x y z
N MET A 1 -18.74 -7.63 -24.43
CA MET A 1 -20.02 -6.88 -24.54
C MET A 1 -19.78 -5.37 -24.61
N ILE A 2 -19.22 -4.71 -23.59
CA ILE A 2 -19.01 -3.24 -23.57
C ILE A 2 -18.21 -2.78 -24.80
N ARG A 3 -17.04 -3.39 -25.04
CA ARG A 3 -16.16 -3.06 -26.18
C ARG A 3 -16.85 -3.23 -27.54
N THR A 4 -17.72 -4.22 -27.66
CA THR A 4 -18.38 -4.58 -28.92
C THR A 4 -19.63 -3.74 -29.20
N TYR A 5 -20.39 -3.37 -28.18
CA TYR A 5 -21.75 -2.85 -28.36
C TYR A 5 -21.98 -1.45 -27.75
N CYS A 6 -21.10 -0.95 -26.89
CA CYS A 6 -21.36 0.24 -26.07
C CYS A 6 -20.28 1.32 -26.19
N MET A 7 -19.31 1.17 -27.09
CA MET A 7 -18.24 2.16 -27.28
C MET A 7 -18.76 3.38 -28.03
N SER A 8 -18.24 4.56 -27.67
CA SER A 8 -18.43 5.75 -28.50
C SER A 8 -17.81 5.51 -29.89
N PRO A 9 -18.56 5.74 -31.00
CA PRO A 9 -18.13 5.37 -32.34
C PRO A 9 -16.94 6.21 -32.87
N THR A 10 -16.66 7.40 -32.31
CA THR A 10 -15.41 8.15 -32.57
C THR A 10 -15.05 9.08 -31.41
N SER A 11 -13.75 9.40 -31.25
CA SER A 11 -13.24 10.35 -30.24
C SER A 11 -13.78 11.78 -30.38
N ARG A 12 -14.45 12.10 -31.52
CA ARG A 12 -15.08 13.40 -31.78
C ARG A 12 -16.39 13.61 -31.00
N PHE A 13 -17.05 12.54 -30.53
CA PHE A 13 -18.34 12.63 -29.83
C PHE A 13 -18.27 12.29 -28.34
N GLY A 14 -17.10 11.84 -27.84
CA GLY A 14 -16.91 11.52 -26.43
C GLY A 14 -15.79 10.50 -26.20
N TRP A 15 -15.56 10.20 -24.93
CA TRP A 15 -14.61 9.19 -24.48
C TRP A 15 -15.34 8.02 -23.80
N THR A 16 -14.70 6.85 -23.80
CA THR A 16 -15.13 5.70 -23.01
C THR A 16 -14.04 5.38 -22.01
N ARG A 17 -14.40 5.30 -20.72
CA ARG A 17 -13.51 4.89 -19.63
C ARG A 17 -14.22 3.84 -18.80
N VAL A 18 -13.48 2.85 -18.34
CA VAL A 18 -13.97 1.72 -17.57
C VAL A 18 -13.37 1.78 -16.18
N ILE A 19 -14.23 1.80 -15.17
CA ILE A 19 -13.83 1.73 -13.77
C ILE A 19 -13.91 0.28 -13.33
N VAL A 20 -12.82 -0.26 -12.80
CA VAL A 20 -12.72 -1.66 -12.35
C VAL A 20 -12.36 -1.69 -10.88
N GLU A 21 -13.09 -2.50 -10.11
CA GLU A 21 -12.87 -2.69 -8.67
C GLU A 21 -12.06 -3.94 -8.38
N LYS A 22 -11.44 -3.98 -7.19
CA LYS A 22 -10.72 -5.16 -6.70
C LYS A 22 -11.66 -6.38 -6.54
N PRO A 23 -11.19 -7.64 -6.66
CA PRO A 23 -9.79 -8.07 -6.76
C PRO A 23 -9.21 -8.06 -8.19
N PHE A 24 -7.93 -7.69 -8.30
CA PHE A 24 -7.16 -7.74 -9.55
C PHE A 24 -6.24 -8.97 -9.55
N GLY A 25 -6.83 -10.17 -9.62
CA GLY A 25 -6.11 -11.42 -9.42
C GLY A 25 -5.85 -11.73 -7.93
N ARG A 26 -5.17 -12.85 -7.68
CA ARG A 26 -4.79 -13.35 -6.33
C ARG A 26 -3.28 -13.52 -6.17
N ASP A 27 -2.54 -13.41 -7.26
CA ASP A 27 -1.09 -13.55 -7.39
C ASP A 27 -0.65 -12.86 -8.70
N LEU A 28 0.64 -12.95 -9.02
CA LEU A 28 1.19 -12.34 -10.22
C LEU A 28 0.54 -12.91 -11.49
N ASP A 29 0.52 -14.24 -11.62
CA ASP A 29 0.04 -14.93 -12.83
C ASP A 29 -1.42 -14.57 -13.14
N SER A 30 -2.31 -14.65 -12.15
CA SER A 30 -3.72 -14.30 -12.33
C SER A 30 -3.95 -12.80 -12.56
N ALA A 31 -3.10 -11.93 -12.01
CA ALA A 31 -3.16 -10.50 -12.25
C ALA A 31 -2.68 -10.12 -13.66
N GLU A 32 -1.64 -10.80 -14.15
CA GLU A 32 -1.13 -10.64 -15.53
C GLU A 32 -2.14 -11.14 -16.55
N GLU A 33 -2.76 -12.30 -16.30
CA GLU A 33 -3.83 -12.83 -17.17
C GLU A 33 -4.99 -11.84 -17.27
N LEU A 34 -5.50 -11.34 -16.13
CA LEU A 34 -6.56 -10.34 -16.11
C LEU A 34 -6.14 -9.04 -16.82
N SER A 35 -4.89 -8.61 -16.63
CA SER A 35 -4.38 -7.39 -17.25
C SER A 35 -4.24 -7.53 -18.77
N SER A 36 -3.81 -8.69 -19.26
CA SER A 36 -3.73 -9.00 -20.69
C SER A 36 -5.12 -9.00 -21.32
N GLN A 37 -6.09 -9.69 -20.71
CA GLN A 37 -7.46 -9.74 -21.20
C GLN A 37 -8.11 -8.34 -21.25
N LEU A 38 -7.84 -7.48 -20.27
CA LEU A 38 -8.31 -6.10 -20.27
C LEU A 38 -7.59 -5.26 -21.34
N GLY A 39 -6.28 -5.45 -21.53
CA GLY A 39 -5.47 -4.74 -22.52
C GLY A 39 -5.82 -5.10 -23.97
N GLU A 40 -6.35 -6.31 -24.22
CA GLU A 40 -6.91 -6.67 -25.54
C GLU A 40 -8.20 -5.88 -25.87
N LEU A 41 -8.89 -5.37 -24.85
CA LEU A 41 -10.19 -4.72 -25.00
C LEU A 41 -10.12 -3.20 -24.90
N PHE A 42 -9.24 -2.66 -24.06
CA PHE A 42 -9.18 -1.24 -23.73
C PHE A 42 -7.73 -0.76 -23.64
N GLU A 43 -7.50 0.47 -24.07
CA GLU A 43 -6.22 1.15 -23.87
C GLU A 43 -6.04 1.54 -22.40
N GLU A 44 -4.80 1.69 -21.94
CA GLU A 44 -4.50 1.96 -20.52
C GLU A 44 -5.06 3.31 -20.04
N ASP A 45 -5.20 4.31 -20.92
CA ASP A 45 -5.82 5.60 -20.59
C ASP A 45 -7.36 5.53 -20.46
N GLN A 46 -7.97 4.40 -20.83
CA GLN A 46 -9.38 4.10 -20.66
C GLN A 46 -9.64 3.29 -19.38
N LEU A 47 -8.62 2.68 -18.78
CA LEU A 47 -8.74 1.77 -17.64
C LEU A 47 -8.46 2.48 -16.32
N TYR A 48 -9.46 2.52 -15.44
CA TYR A 48 -9.38 3.13 -14.11
C TYR A 48 -9.57 2.06 -13.04
N ARG A 49 -8.47 1.46 -12.60
CA ARG A 49 -8.43 0.47 -11.52
C ARG A 49 -8.52 1.19 -10.17
N ILE A 50 -9.55 0.91 -9.39
CA ILE A 50 -9.82 1.60 -8.14
C ILE A 50 -8.99 1.03 -7.00
N ASP A 51 -8.21 1.93 -6.38
CA ASP A 51 -7.81 1.81 -4.99
C ASP A 51 -8.38 3.01 -4.24
N HIS A 52 -9.43 2.78 -3.45
CA HIS A 52 -10.14 3.85 -2.75
C HIS A 52 -9.27 4.59 -1.70
N TYR A 53 -8.12 4.03 -1.28
CA TYR A 53 -7.19 4.75 -0.39
C TYR A 53 -6.55 5.95 -1.08
N LEU A 54 -6.34 5.90 -2.40
CA LEU A 54 -5.82 7.03 -3.16
C LEU A 54 -6.79 8.23 -3.20
N GLY A 55 -8.07 8.00 -2.91
CA GLY A 55 -9.09 9.05 -2.75
C GLY A 55 -9.10 9.73 -1.38
N LYS A 56 -8.35 9.22 -0.39
CA LYS A 56 -8.35 9.79 0.96
C LYS A 56 -7.48 11.05 1.02
N GLU A 57 -8.00 12.09 1.67
CA GLU A 57 -7.37 13.41 1.77
C GLU A 57 -5.91 13.34 2.27
N LEU A 58 -5.65 12.59 3.33
CA LEU A 58 -4.29 12.45 3.89
C LEU A 58 -3.32 11.81 2.89
N VAL A 59 -3.79 10.88 2.06
CA VAL A 59 -2.96 10.19 1.05
C VAL A 59 -2.64 11.16 -0.10
N GLN A 60 -3.62 11.96 -0.53
CA GLN A 60 -3.41 12.99 -1.56
C GLN A 60 -2.45 14.09 -1.07
N ASN A 61 -2.53 14.46 0.20
CA ASN A 61 -1.68 15.49 0.80
C ASN A 61 -0.21 15.06 0.95
N LEU A 62 0.16 13.78 0.78
CA LEU A 62 1.56 13.34 0.86
C LEU A 62 2.46 14.03 -0.16
N LEU A 63 1.99 14.22 -1.40
CA LEU A 63 2.78 14.89 -2.43
C LEU A 63 3.04 16.35 -2.08
N VAL A 64 2.03 17.04 -1.56
CA VAL A 64 2.15 18.43 -1.10
C VAL A 64 3.09 18.51 0.10
N LEU A 65 2.91 17.66 1.10
CA LEU A 65 3.77 17.60 2.28
C LEU A 65 5.23 17.42 1.88
N ARG A 66 5.54 16.45 1.02
CA ARG A 66 6.93 16.12 0.66
C ARG A 66 7.56 17.13 -0.29
N PHE A 67 6.84 17.58 -1.31
CA PHE A 67 7.45 18.29 -2.44
C PHE A 67 7.16 19.79 -2.50
N ALA A 68 6.18 20.29 -1.72
CA ALA A 68 5.92 21.73 -1.60
C ALA A 68 6.60 22.37 -0.38
N ASN A 69 7.18 21.58 0.52
CA ASN A 69 7.77 22.07 1.77
C ASN A 69 9.29 21.87 1.78
N ARG A 70 10.03 22.99 1.78
CA ARG A 70 11.51 22.98 1.81
C ARG A 70 12.07 22.28 3.04
N LEU A 71 11.34 22.29 4.16
CA LEU A 71 11.73 21.64 5.41
C LEU A 71 11.94 20.13 5.25
N PHE A 72 11.08 19.44 4.50
CA PHE A 72 11.14 17.98 4.39
C PHE A 72 12.14 17.49 3.35
N LEU A 73 12.48 18.29 2.34
CA LEU A 73 13.39 17.89 1.26
C LEU A 73 14.75 17.31 1.75
N PRO A 74 15.49 17.97 2.67
CA PRO A 74 16.77 17.44 3.15
C PRO A 74 16.61 16.31 4.18
N LEU A 75 15.45 16.19 4.81
CA LEU A 75 15.18 15.23 5.88
C LEU A 75 14.64 13.88 5.37
N TRP A 76 14.14 13.82 4.13
CA TRP A 76 13.40 12.67 3.61
C TRP A 76 14.32 11.63 2.94
N ASN A 77 15.28 11.11 3.67
CA ASN A 77 16.28 10.15 3.18
C ASN A 77 16.86 9.31 4.32
N ARG A 78 17.65 8.28 3.95
CA ARG A 78 18.36 7.38 4.84
C ARG A 78 19.32 8.03 5.82
N ASP A 79 19.80 9.25 5.58
CA ASP A 79 20.72 9.90 6.52
C ASP A 79 20.01 10.40 7.77
N ASN A 80 18.72 10.71 7.64
CA ASN A 80 17.91 11.29 8.70
C ASN A 80 16.82 10.34 9.21
N VAL A 81 16.24 9.52 8.34
CA VAL A 81 15.17 8.58 8.67
C VAL A 81 15.78 7.27 9.15
N ASP A 82 15.31 6.80 10.31
CA ASP A 82 15.65 5.50 10.87
C ASP A 82 14.76 4.40 10.31
N ASN A 83 13.44 4.58 10.41
CA ASN A 83 12.44 3.65 9.87
C ASN A 83 11.13 4.36 9.50
N ILE A 84 10.34 3.70 8.66
CA ILE A 84 9.00 4.17 8.28
C ILE A 84 7.99 3.06 8.60
N GLN A 85 6.87 3.42 9.21
CA GLN A 85 5.81 2.48 9.55
C GLN A 85 4.51 2.93 8.92
N ILE A 86 3.86 2.03 8.18
CA ILE A 86 2.55 2.26 7.56
C ILE A 86 1.61 1.24 8.20
N VAL A 87 0.70 1.74 9.03
CA VAL A 87 -0.10 0.93 9.94
C VAL A 87 -1.58 1.07 9.60
N PHE A 88 -2.24 -0.06 9.41
CA PHE A 88 -3.67 -0.18 9.28
C PHE A 88 -4.23 -1.12 10.34
N ARG A 89 -5.19 -0.62 11.11
CA ARG A 89 -5.83 -1.36 12.20
C ARG A 89 -7.33 -1.16 12.11
N GLU A 90 -8.06 -2.26 12.24
CA GLU A 90 -9.50 -2.28 12.44
C GLU A 90 -9.80 -2.90 13.81
N ASP A 91 -10.76 -2.32 14.52
CA ASP A 91 -11.23 -2.78 15.83
C ASP A 91 -12.36 -3.82 15.76
N PHE A 92 -12.78 -4.18 14.55
CA PHE A 92 -13.75 -5.23 14.28
C PHE A 92 -13.11 -6.37 13.49
N GLY A 93 -13.74 -7.55 13.54
CA GLY A 93 -13.27 -8.78 12.90
C GLY A 93 -13.69 -8.86 11.43
N THR A 94 -14.04 -10.06 10.97
CA THR A 94 -14.61 -10.28 9.62
C THR A 94 -16.14 -10.18 9.57
N ASP A 95 -16.81 -10.00 10.72
CA ASP A 95 -18.24 -9.72 10.87
C ASP A 95 -19.16 -10.55 9.94
N GLY A 96 -19.01 -11.88 9.97
CA GLY A 96 -19.81 -12.83 9.18
C GLY A 96 -19.43 -12.91 7.69
N ARG A 97 -18.33 -12.25 7.28
CA ARG A 97 -17.74 -12.36 5.94
C ARG A 97 -16.45 -13.18 5.96
N GLY A 98 -16.27 -14.02 6.98
CA GLY A 98 -15.07 -14.82 7.21
C GLY A 98 -14.70 -15.69 6.01
N GLY A 99 -15.66 -16.41 5.43
CA GLY A 99 -15.42 -17.30 4.29
C GLY A 99 -15.00 -16.59 2.99
N TYR A 100 -15.45 -15.34 2.77
CA TYR A 100 -14.93 -14.54 1.66
C TYR A 100 -13.51 -14.06 1.96
N PHE A 101 -13.26 -13.55 3.17
CA PHE A 101 -11.94 -13.09 3.59
C PHE A 101 -10.91 -14.22 3.58
N ASP A 102 -11.31 -15.45 3.91
CA ASP A 102 -10.46 -16.65 3.97
C ASP A 102 -9.78 -16.96 2.63
N GLN A 103 -10.42 -16.62 1.51
CA GLN A 103 -9.84 -16.82 0.19
C GLN A 103 -8.68 -15.85 -0.12
N TYR A 104 -8.55 -14.74 0.60
CA TYR A 104 -7.59 -13.69 0.26
C TYR A 104 -6.57 -13.43 1.38
N GLY A 105 -7.06 -13.31 2.61
CA GLY A 105 -6.27 -12.91 3.77
C GLY A 105 -5.85 -11.45 3.76
N ILE A 106 -5.29 -11.00 4.88
CA ILE A 106 -4.99 -9.58 5.12
C ILE A 106 -3.97 -8.99 4.14
N ILE A 107 -3.03 -9.81 3.64
CA ILE A 107 -1.99 -9.36 2.72
C ILE A 107 -2.61 -8.90 1.40
N ARG A 108 -3.51 -9.72 0.82
CA ARG A 108 -4.17 -9.38 -0.45
C ARG A 108 -5.26 -8.34 -0.26
N ASP A 109 -5.97 -8.38 0.87
CA ASP A 109 -7.07 -7.44 1.12
C ASP A 109 -6.58 -6.00 1.29
N ILE A 110 -5.47 -5.80 2.04
CA ILE A 110 -5.02 -4.48 2.50
C ILE A 110 -3.56 -4.16 2.13
N ILE A 111 -2.62 -5.09 2.30
CA ILE A 111 -1.18 -4.76 2.17
C ILE A 111 -0.80 -4.54 0.70
N GLN A 112 -1.17 -5.47 -0.17
CA GLN A 112 -0.77 -5.48 -1.59
C GLN A 112 -1.31 -4.27 -2.36
N ASN A 113 -2.48 -3.75 -1.97
CA ASN A 113 -3.10 -2.57 -2.57
C ASN A 113 -2.84 -1.31 -1.74
N HIS A 114 -3.63 -1.07 -0.70
CA HIS A 114 -3.75 0.18 0.03
C HIS A 114 -2.42 0.61 0.66
N LEU A 115 -1.76 -0.28 1.40
CA LEU A 115 -0.51 0.09 2.07
C LEU A 115 0.65 0.20 1.09
N LEU A 116 0.68 -0.65 0.06
CA LEU A 116 1.70 -0.56 -0.98
C LEU A 116 1.58 0.74 -1.79
N GLN A 117 0.36 1.19 -2.10
CA GLN A 117 0.12 2.47 -2.75
C GLN A 117 0.60 3.66 -1.90
N VAL A 118 0.30 3.64 -0.59
CA VAL A 118 0.79 4.64 0.36
C VAL A 118 2.32 4.59 0.46
N PHE A 119 2.91 3.40 0.54
CA PHE A 119 4.36 3.18 0.52
C PHE A 119 5.00 3.84 -0.70
N CYS A 120 4.46 3.63 -1.90
CA CYS A 120 4.98 4.26 -3.12
C CYS A 120 4.98 5.79 -3.02
N LEU A 121 3.89 6.39 -2.51
CA LEU A 121 3.80 7.85 -2.35
C LEU A 121 4.77 8.41 -1.30
N VAL A 122 5.09 7.62 -0.28
CA VAL A 122 6.08 7.98 0.75
C VAL A 122 7.51 7.85 0.23
N ALA A 123 7.79 6.82 -0.58
CA ALA A 123 9.14 6.47 -0.99
C ALA A 123 9.59 7.08 -2.33
N MET A 124 8.66 7.42 -3.24
CA MET A 124 8.96 7.90 -4.60
C MET A 124 9.84 9.14 -4.64
N GLU A 125 10.63 9.30 -5.71
CA GLU A 125 11.32 10.55 -5.97
C GLU A 125 10.35 11.67 -6.34
N LYS A 126 10.87 12.91 -6.39
CA LYS A 126 10.08 14.03 -6.87
C LYS A 126 9.80 13.85 -8.37
N PRO A 127 8.53 13.76 -8.79
CA PRO A 127 8.20 13.61 -10.19
C PRO A 127 8.53 14.90 -10.94
N VAL A 128 8.84 14.77 -12.23
CA VAL A 128 9.19 15.93 -13.08
C VAL A 128 8.02 16.92 -13.21
N SER A 129 6.77 16.46 -13.08
CA SER A 129 5.60 17.33 -12.92
C SER A 129 4.42 16.58 -12.26
N LEU A 130 3.31 17.28 -12.02
CA LEU A 130 2.08 16.70 -11.47
C LEU A 130 1.20 15.99 -12.52
N LYS A 131 1.72 15.72 -13.72
CA LYS A 131 1.00 14.92 -14.72
C LYS A 131 0.84 13.48 -14.20
N PRO A 132 -0.32 12.82 -14.42
CA PRO A 132 -0.57 11.48 -13.88
C PRO A 132 0.48 10.42 -14.25
N GLU A 133 1.02 10.45 -15.47
CA GLU A 133 2.09 9.51 -15.89
C GLU A 133 3.37 9.72 -15.09
N HIS A 134 3.85 10.96 -14.96
CA HIS A 134 5.09 11.24 -14.24
C HIS A 134 5.03 10.83 -12.76
N ILE A 135 3.85 10.89 -12.14
CA ILE A 135 3.65 10.39 -10.77
C ILE A 135 3.66 8.85 -10.76
N ARG A 136 3.02 8.20 -11.74
CA ARG A 136 3.00 6.74 -11.87
C ARG A 136 4.39 6.18 -12.13
N ASP A 137 5.18 6.80 -12.99
CA ASP A 137 6.55 6.38 -13.30
C ASP A 137 7.41 6.31 -12.03
N GLU A 138 7.36 7.35 -11.18
CA GLU A 138 8.13 7.36 -9.94
C GLU A 138 7.62 6.34 -8.90
N LYS A 139 6.31 6.02 -8.91
CA LYS A 139 5.77 4.94 -8.07
C LYS A 139 6.26 3.57 -8.55
N VAL A 140 6.24 3.32 -9.86
CA VAL A 140 6.71 2.06 -10.46
C VAL A 140 8.22 1.89 -10.24
N LYS A 141 9.00 2.95 -10.41
CA LYS A 141 10.45 2.97 -10.17
C LYS A 141 10.82 2.54 -8.75
N VAL A 142 10.04 2.97 -7.75
CA VAL A 142 10.23 2.49 -6.37
C VAL A 142 9.93 1.02 -6.24
N LEU A 143 8.80 0.54 -6.78
CA LEU A 143 8.44 -0.88 -6.71
C LEU A 143 9.49 -1.78 -7.36
N GLN A 144 10.07 -1.36 -8.48
CA GLN A 144 11.18 -2.06 -9.13
C GLN A 144 12.46 -2.10 -8.28
N SER A 145 12.58 -1.18 -7.31
CA SER A 145 13.70 -1.13 -6.37
C SER A 145 13.41 -1.89 -5.06
N VAL A 146 12.23 -2.50 -4.90
CA VAL A 146 11.89 -3.28 -3.70
C VAL A 146 12.45 -4.69 -3.84
N ASN A 147 13.24 -5.11 -2.85
CA ASN A 147 13.74 -6.49 -2.81
C ASN A 147 12.59 -7.48 -2.57
N PRO A 148 12.66 -8.70 -3.13
CA PRO A 148 11.72 -9.76 -2.78
C PRO A 148 11.65 -9.97 -1.26
N ILE A 149 10.43 -10.06 -0.74
CA ILE A 149 10.18 -10.22 0.70
C ILE A 149 10.65 -11.61 1.12
N LYS A 150 11.43 -11.67 2.21
CA LYS A 150 11.86 -12.93 2.82
C LYS A 150 10.93 -13.33 3.96
N ASP A 151 10.81 -14.62 4.22
CA ASP A 151 9.95 -15.15 5.30
C ASP A 151 10.33 -14.61 6.69
N GLU A 152 11.63 -14.40 6.95
CA GLU A 152 12.15 -13.81 8.20
C GLU A 152 11.71 -12.35 8.43
N GLU A 153 11.26 -11.67 7.37
CA GLU A 153 10.78 -10.29 7.40
C GLU A 153 9.24 -10.20 7.52
N VAL A 154 8.58 -11.34 7.71
CA VAL A 154 7.13 -11.46 7.78
C VAL A 154 6.72 -12.07 9.11
N VAL A 155 5.79 -11.39 9.79
CA VAL A 155 5.07 -11.94 10.94
C VAL A 155 3.60 -12.01 10.59
N LEU A 156 3.03 -13.21 10.68
CA LEU A 156 1.60 -13.45 10.46
C LEU A 156 0.90 -13.73 11.78
N GLY A 157 -0.36 -13.34 11.88
CA GLY A 157 -1.21 -13.62 13.02
C GLY A 157 -2.64 -13.92 12.59
N GLN A 158 -3.33 -14.69 13.42
CA GLN A 158 -4.76 -14.93 13.31
C GLN A 158 -5.39 -14.67 14.68
N TYR A 159 -6.34 -13.74 14.76
CA TYR A 159 -7.02 -13.44 16.01
C TYR A 159 -7.84 -14.64 16.51
N GLN A 160 -7.91 -14.81 17.83
CA GLN A 160 -8.70 -15.87 18.46
C GLN A 160 -10.19 -15.63 18.21
N GLY A 161 -10.87 -16.67 17.72
CA GLY A 161 -12.29 -16.60 17.32
C GLY A 161 -12.53 -16.34 15.84
N TYR A 162 -11.49 -16.22 15.00
CA TYR A 162 -11.67 -16.17 13.55
C TYR A 162 -12.36 -17.43 13.00
N LYS A 163 -11.99 -18.59 13.55
CA LYS A 163 -12.56 -19.90 13.19
C LYS A 163 -13.91 -20.19 13.85
N ASP A 164 -14.37 -19.33 14.75
CA ASP A 164 -15.71 -19.45 15.33
C ASP A 164 -16.79 -18.98 14.34
N ASP A 165 -16.39 -18.26 13.28
CA ASP A 165 -17.26 -17.93 12.16
C ASP A 165 -17.55 -19.22 11.36
N PRO A 166 -18.82 -19.69 11.26
CA PRO A 166 -19.16 -20.96 10.61
C PRO A 166 -18.87 -20.97 9.10
N THR A 167 -18.54 -19.82 8.51
CA THR A 167 -18.13 -19.70 7.11
C THR A 167 -16.64 -19.91 6.90
N VAL A 168 -15.85 -20.04 7.98
CA VAL A 168 -14.39 -20.25 7.95
C VAL A 168 -14.08 -21.73 8.22
N PRO A 169 -13.21 -22.37 7.44
CA PRO A 169 -12.76 -23.74 7.73
C PRO A 169 -12.01 -23.86 9.07
N ASP A 170 -12.27 -24.94 9.81
CA ASP A 170 -11.61 -25.22 11.11
C ASP A 170 -10.08 -25.34 10.99
N ASP A 171 -9.57 -25.72 9.83
CA ASP A 171 -8.15 -25.85 9.52
C ASP A 171 -7.54 -24.60 8.86
N SER A 172 -8.31 -23.51 8.71
CA SER A 172 -7.85 -22.27 8.07
C SER A 172 -6.55 -21.76 8.68
N ASN A 173 -5.59 -21.43 7.82
CA ASN A 173 -4.34 -20.77 8.16
C ASN A 173 -4.31 -19.30 7.71
N THR A 174 -5.47 -18.73 7.35
CA THR A 174 -5.54 -17.40 6.76
C THR A 174 -5.12 -16.33 7.76
N PRO A 175 -4.12 -15.49 7.44
CA PRO A 175 -3.69 -14.42 8.31
C PRO A 175 -4.72 -13.29 8.36
N THR A 176 -5.19 -12.96 9.56
CA THR A 176 -6.01 -11.76 9.84
C THR A 176 -5.17 -10.59 10.32
N PHE A 177 -3.88 -10.83 10.59
CA PHE A 177 -2.85 -9.84 10.87
C PHE A 177 -1.56 -10.17 10.10
N ALA A 178 -0.87 -9.15 9.60
CA ALA A 178 0.46 -9.28 9.03
C ALA A 178 1.31 -8.04 9.31
N SER A 179 2.59 -8.26 9.58
CA SER A 179 3.65 -7.25 9.62
C SER A 179 4.73 -7.66 8.64
N ILE A 180 5.02 -6.81 7.66
CA ILE A 180 5.98 -7.08 6.58
C ILE A 180 7.01 -5.95 6.55
N VAL A 181 8.29 -6.30 6.44
CA VAL A 181 9.35 -5.33 6.18
C VAL A 181 9.68 -5.31 4.69
N LEU A 182 9.56 -4.14 4.06
CA LEU A 182 10.05 -3.88 2.72
C LEU A 182 11.41 -3.18 2.79
N ARG A 183 12.33 -3.60 1.92
CA ARG A 183 13.64 -2.97 1.73
C ARG A 183 13.73 -2.41 0.32
N VAL A 184 14.03 -1.12 0.23
CA VAL A 184 14.17 -0.41 -1.04
C VAL A 184 15.66 -0.25 -1.34
N HIS A 185 16.12 -0.91 -2.39
CA HIS A 185 17.51 -0.87 -2.86
C HIS A 185 17.71 0.31 -3.80
N ASN A 186 17.87 1.51 -3.23
CA ASN A 186 18.25 2.71 -3.95
C ASN A 186 18.98 3.70 -3.03
N GLU A 187 19.57 4.75 -3.61
CA GLU A 187 20.35 5.75 -2.88
C GLU A 187 19.60 6.39 -1.72
N ARG A 188 18.31 6.72 -1.90
CA ARG A 188 17.52 7.43 -0.89
C ARG A 188 17.22 6.58 0.34
N TRP A 189 16.99 5.29 0.17
CA TRP A 189 16.39 4.42 1.19
C TRP A 189 17.25 3.21 1.60
N GLU A 190 18.46 3.08 1.07
CA GLU A 190 19.35 1.97 1.40
C GLU A 190 19.52 1.81 2.93
N GLY A 191 19.17 0.63 3.44
CA GLY A 191 19.23 0.28 4.86
C GLY A 191 18.05 0.76 5.72
N VAL A 192 17.12 1.55 5.20
CA VAL A 192 15.92 2.00 5.92
C VAL A 192 14.79 0.96 5.79
N PRO A 193 14.31 0.36 6.87
CA PRO A 193 13.18 -0.56 6.82
C PRO A 193 11.85 0.19 6.69
N PHE A 194 11.01 -0.27 5.76
CA PHE A 194 9.60 0.12 5.65
C PHE A 194 8.73 -0.99 6.23
N ILE A 195 8.05 -0.70 7.34
CA ILE A 195 7.29 -1.69 8.10
C ILE A 195 5.80 -1.48 7.80
N LEU A 196 5.21 -2.40 7.06
CA LEU A 196 3.79 -2.40 6.70
C LEU A 196 3.05 -3.32 7.66
N LYS A 197 2.09 -2.79 8.42
CA LYS A 197 1.28 -3.55 9.37
C LYS A 197 -0.19 -3.42 9.02
N ALA A 198 -0.88 -4.54 8.88
CA ALA A 198 -2.32 -4.57 8.69
C ALA A 198 -2.95 -5.64 9.60
N GLY A 199 -4.10 -5.33 10.20
CA GLY A 199 -4.86 -6.37 10.89
C GLY A 199 -6.28 -5.97 11.29
N LYS A 200 -7.09 -7.00 11.50
CA LYS A 200 -8.46 -6.95 12.01
C LYS A 200 -8.51 -7.39 13.48
N ALA A 201 -9.60 -7.05 14.16
CA ALA A 201 -9.83 -7.32 15.59
C ALA A 201 -8.69 -6.82 16.49
N LEU A 202 -8.19 -5.62 16.20
CA LEU A 202 -7.14 -4.95 16.97
C LEU A 202 -7.74 -3.98 18.00
N ASN A 203 -6.89 -3.37 18.81
CA ASN A 203 -7.29 -2.52 19.92
C ASN A 203 -7.95 -1.18 19.54
N SER A 204 -7.88 -0.76 18.27
CA SER A 204 -8.46 0.51 17.80
C SER A 204 -8.47 0.59 16.29
N ARG A 205 -9.48 1.23 15.69
CA ARG A 205 -9.45 1.63 14.29
C ARG A 205 -8.44 2.77 14.04
N LYS A 206 -7.41 2.53 13.23
CA LYS A 206 -6.42 3.56 12.85
C LYS A 206 -5.74 3.26 11.53
N ALA A 207 -5.60 4.28 10.68
CA ALA A 207 -4.65 4.29 9.57
C ALA A 207 -3.60 5.38 9.85
N GLU A 208 -2.32 5.02 9.87
CA GLU A 208 -1.23 5.95 10.22
C GLU A 208 0.01 5.72 9.36
N ILE A 209 0.71 6.81 9.04
CA ILE A 209 2.07 6.79 8.49
C ILE A 209 2.96 7.44 9.54
N ARG A 210 3.97 6.73 10.00
CA ARG A 210 4.95 7.19 10.98
C ARG A 210 6.33 7.20 10.34
N VAL A 211 6.96 8.36 10.32
CA VAL A 211 8.36 8.53 9.94
C VAL A 211 9.14 8.72 11.23
N GLN A 212 10.03 7.78 11.54
CA GLN A 212 10.89 7.87 12.70
C GLN A 212 12.28 8.36 12.26
N PHE A 213 12.71 9.48 12.84
CA PHE A 213 14.05 10.02 12.60
C PHE A 213 15.08 9.36 13.51
N LYS A 214 16.33 9.38 13.06
CA LYS A 214 17.49 8.94 13.86
C LYS A 214 17.70 9.85 15.06
N ASP A 215 18.32 9.29 16.08
CA ASP A 215 18.75 10.05 17.25
C ASP A 215 19.78 11.12 16.87
N VAL A 216 19.74 12.26 17.57
CA VAL A 216 20.70 13.35 17.36
C VAL A 216 22.10 12.86 17.76
N PRO A 217 23.11 12.92 16.87
CA PRO A 217 24.48 12.57 17.22
C PRO A 217 25.02 13.45 18.34
N GLY A 218 25.72 12.85 19.31
CA GLY A 218 26.33 13.58 20.41
C GLY A 218 25.32 14.18 21.40
N ASP A 219 24.18 13.51 21.61
CA ASP A 219 23.12 13.98 22.51
C ASP A 219 23.62 14.31 23.93
N ILE A 220 23.55 15.61 24.27
CA ILE A 220 23.93 16.18 25.56
C ILE A 220 22.78 16.14 26.60
N PHE A 221 21.59 15.65 26.23
CA PHE A 221 20.38 15.65 27.06
C PHE A 221 19.98 14.28 27.63
N LYS A 222 20.79 13.22 27.43
CA LYS A 222 20.50 11.84 27.88
C LYS A 222 20.12 11.68 29.37
N CYS A 223 20.44 12.65 30.23
CA CYS A 223 20.08 12.61 31.66
C CYS A 223 18.76 13.31 32.04
N ARG A 224 18.00 13.92 31.11
CA ARG A 224 16.81 14.73 31.49
C ARG A 224 15.51 14.42 30.76
N LEU A 225 15.51 13.60 29.72
CA LEU A 225 14.28 13.22 29.03
C LEU A 225 13.76 11.90 29.60
N GLY A 226 12.66 11.99 30.34
CA GLY A 226 11.94 10.85 30.91
C GLY A 226 11.65 9.77 29.86
N SER A 227 11.63 8.53 30.33
CA SER A 227 11.46 7.29 29.55
C SER A 227 10.52 7.45 28.35
N ARG A 228 11.02 7.09 27.15
CA ARG A 228 10.22 6.89 25.94
C ARG A 228 9.12 5.87 26.26
N LYS A 229 7.87 6.32 26.38
CA LYS A 229 6.66 5.47 26.42
C LYS A 229 6.10 5.30 25.02
#